data_AF-A0A3C0KEV7-F1
#
_entry.id   AF-A0A3C0KEV7-F1
#
_cell.length_a   1.000
_cell.length_b   1.000
_cell.length_c   1.000
_cell.angle_alpha   90.00
_cell.angle_beta   90.00
_cell.angle_gamma   90.00
#
_symmetry.space_group_name_H-M   'P 1'
#
loop_
_entity.id
_entity.type
_entity.pdbx_description
1 polymer ?
#
loop_
_entity_poly.entity_id
_entity_poly.type
_entity_poly.pdbx_seq_one_letter_code
_entity_poly.pdbx_strand_id
1 'polypeptide(L)' 'PDGALVTKVFHGGAYDGLVALFRRTFKTVKVIKPKASRDKSSETFLVGMGLKDSTGA' A
#
# COMPACT_ATOMS: atom_id res chain seq x y z
N PRO A 1 15.26 -7.99 -6.08
CA PRO A 1 14.27 -8.30 -5.01
C PRO A 1 13.86 -7.08 -4.15
N ASP A 2 14.65 -6.00 -4.13
CA ASP A 2 14.47 -4.87 -3.21
C ASP A 2 13.66 -3.69 -3.77
N GLY A 3 12.79 -3.96 -4.76
CA GLY A 3 11.94 -2.94 -5.36
C GLY A 3 10.84 -2.41 -4.42
N ALA A 4 10.20 -1.32 -4.83
CA ALA A 4 9.05 -0.74 -4.15
C ALA A 4 7.88 -0.54 -5.12
N LEU A 5 6.66 -0.75 -4.62
CA LEU A 5 5.42 -0.41 -5.29
C LEU A 5 4.72 0.71 -4.53
N VAL A 6 4.38 1.79 -5.24
CA VAL A 6 3.60 2.90 -4.71
C VAL A 6 2.26 2.93 -5.43
N THR A 7 1.16 2.96 -4.68
CA THR A 7 -0.19 2.95 -5.24
C THR A 7 -1.05 4.00 -4.57
N LYS A 8 -1.71 4.83 -5.39
CA LYS A 8 -2.75 5.74 -4.94
C LYS A 8 -4.07 4.99 -4.83
N VAL A 9 -4.70 5.07 -3.66
CA VAL A 9 -5.95 4.37 -3.34
C VAL A 9 -6.94 5.35 -2.71
N PHE A 10 -8.23 5.06 -2.82
CA PHE A 10 -9.28 5.80 -2.11
C PHE A 10 -9.77 4.98 -0.92
N HIS A 11 -10.02 5.65 0.20
CA HIS A 11 -10.67 5.05 1.36
C HIS A 11 -12.13 4.73 1.01
N GLY A 12 -12.40 3.48 0.67
CA GLY A 12 -13.71 2.93 0.32
C GLY A 12 -13.77 1.43 0.65
N GLY A 13 -14.82 0.73 0.22
CA GLY A 13 -15.12 -0.64 0.69
C GLY A 13 -14.02 -1.69 0.49
N ALA A 14 -13.10 -1.51 -0.46
CA ALA A 14 -12.01 -2.44 -0.73
C ALA A 14 -10.67 -2.07 -0.04
N TYR A 15 -10.63 -0.94 0.68
CA TYR A 15 -9.38 -0.40 1.23
C TYR A 15 -8.69 -1.37 2.20
N ASP A 16 -9.42 -1.91 3.18
CA ASP A 16 -8.85 -2.78 4.20
C ASP A 16 -8.29 -4.09 3.59
N GLY A 17 -9.00 -4.65 2.60
CA GLY A 17 -8.55 -5.83 1.86
C GLY A 17 -7.24 -5.57 1.11
N LEU A 18 -7.09 -4.37 0.54
CA LEU A 18 -5.87 -3.98 -0.18
C LEU A 18 -4.70 -3.73 0.78
N VAL A 19 -4.94 -3.10 1.93
CA VAL A 19 -3.92 -2.97 3.00
C VAL A 19 -3.46 -4.34 3.49
N ALA A 20 -4.40 -5.27 3.70
CA ALA A 20 -4.08 -6.64 4.09
C ALA A 20 -3.25 -7.36 3.01
N LEU A 21 -3.59 -7.19 1.73
CA LEU A 21 -2.81 -7.72 0.61
C LEU A 21 -1.38 -7.19 0.63
N PHE A 22 -1.20 -5.87 0.75
CA PHE A 22 0.14 -5.27 0.83
C PHE A 22 0.96 -5.84 1.99
N ARG A 23 0.36 -6.01 3.18
CA ARG A 23 1.05 -6.58 4.35
C ARG A 23 1.46 -8.03 4.15
N ARG A 24 0.70 -8.80 3.39
CA ARG A 24 1.09 -10.18 3.00
C ARG A 24 2.22 -10.16 1.99
N THR A 25 2.15 -9.28 0.99
CA THR A 25 3.06 -9.27 -0.18
C THR A 25 4.41 -8.59 0.06
N PHE A 26 4.49 -7.56 0.90
CA PHE A 26 5.71 -6.76 1.09
C PHE A 26 6.26 -6.86 2.50
N LYS A 27 7.60 -6.78 2.62
CA LYS A 27 8.33 -6.78 3.90
C LYS A 27 7.96 -5.56 4.74
N THR A 28 7.84 -4.39 4.10
CA THR A 28 7.43 -3.15 4.75
C THR A 28 6.25 -2.52 4.01
N VAL A 29 5.26 -2.03 4.75
CA VAL A 29 4.11 -1.31 4.20
C VAL A 29 3.94 0.01 4.92
N LYS A 30 3.81 1.10 4.17
CA LYS A 30 3.45 2.42 4.70
C LYS A 30 2.14 2.90 4.10
N VAL A 31 1.28 3.45 4.94
CA VAL A 31 0.04 4.12 4.56
C VAL A 31 0.27 5.62 4.76
N ILE A 32 0.22 6.40 3.68
CA ILE A 32 0.61 7.81 3.71
C ILE A 32 -0.48 8.65 3.04
N LYS A 33 -1.01 9.66 3.74
CA LYS A 33 -1.75 10.76 3.12
C LYS A 33 -0.78 11.94 2.95
N PRO A 34 -0.36 12.29 1.72
CA PRO A 34 0.56 13.39 1.49
C PRO A 34 0.01 14.71 2.01
N LYS A 35 0.90 15.58 2.52
CA LYS A 35 0.53 16.96 2.91
C LYS A 35 -0.05 17.78 1.75
N ALA A 36 0.31 17.43 0.52
CA ALA A 36 -0.22 18.04 -0.70
C ALA A 36 -1.61 17.51 -1.10
N SER A 37 -2.12 16.43 -0.48
CA SER A 37 -3.49 15.96 -0.72
C SER A 37 -4.48 16.94 -0.12
N ARG A 38 -5.55 17.25 -0.87
CA ARG A 38 -6.64 18.12 -0.39
C ARG A 38 -7.28 17.50 0.86
N ASP A 39 -7.60 18.31 1.86
CA ASP A 39 -8.11 17.82 3.15
C ASP A 39 -9.35 16.93 3.00
N LYS A 40 -10.29 17.32 2.14
CA LYS A 40 -11.54 16.61 1.86
C LYS A 40 -11.39 15.35 0.99
N SER A 41 -10.19 15.08 0.45
CA SER A 41 -9.96 13.90 -0.36
C SER A 41 -9.77 12.66 0.51
N SER A 42 -10.45 11.57 0.14
CA SER A 42 -10.25 10.23 0.73
C SER A 42 -9.05 9.49 0.13
N GLU A 43 -8.19 10.18 -0.63
CA GLU A 43 -7.00 9.59 -1.23
C GLU A 43 -5.91 9.30 -0.20
N THR A 44 -5.31 8.13 -0.32
CA THR A 44 -4.20 7.63 0.48
C THR A 44 -3.22 6.92 -0.44
N PHE A 45 -1.96 6.85 -0.07
CA PHE A 45 -0.94 6.11 -0.80
C PHE A 45 -0.49 4.92 0.03
N LEU A 46 -0.48 3.74 -0.60
CA LEU A 46 0.13 2.54 -0.07
C LEU A 46 1.52 2.39 -0.69
N VAL A 47 2.53 2.22 0.16
CA VAL A 47 3.92 2.00 -0.26
C VAL A 47 4.34 0.64 0.26
N GLY A 48 4.48 -0.34 -0.63
CA GLY A 48 5.02 -1.67 -0.35
C GLY A 48 6.49 -1.73 -0.76
N MET A 49 7.39 -2.09 0.16
CA MET A 49 8.83 -2.18 -0.11
C MET A 49 9.36 -3.56 0.23
N GLY A 50 10.23 -4.07 -0.65
CA GLY A 50 10.80 -5.40 -0.56
C GLY A 50 9.73 -6.45 -0.75
N LEU A 51 9.59 -6.98 -1.96
CA LEU A 51 8.68 -8.09 -2.21
C LEU A 51 9.09 -9.26 -1.32
N LYS A 52 8.12 -9.90 -0.65
CA LYS A 52 8.39 -11.17 0.03
C LYS A 52 8.57 -12.24 -1.04
N ASP A 53 9.59 -13.06 -0.88
CA ASP A 53 9.81 -14.17 -1.80
C ASP A 53 8.58 -15.09 -1.74
N SER A 54 7.95 -15.30 -2.89
CA SER A 54 6.92 -16.32 -3.05
C SER A 54 7.61 -17.68 -3.18
N THR A 55 8.35 -18.10 -2.17
CA THR A 55 8.81 -19.48 -2.09
C THR A 55 7.70 -20.31 -1.45
N GLY A 56 6.66 -20.50 -2.26
CA GLY A 56 5.58 -21.47 -2.09
C GLY A 56 5.23 -21.92 -3.49
N ALA A 57 5.97 -22.93 -3.96
CA ALA A 57 5.49 -23.83 -5.00
C ALA A 57 4.28 -24.62 -4.48
#